data_AF-A0AAP7FXR6-F1
#
_entry.id   AF-A0AAP7FXR6-F1
#
_cell.length_a   1.000
_cell.length_b   1.000
_cell.length_c   1.000
_cell.angle_alpha   90.00
_cell.angle_beta   90.00
_cell.angle_gamma   90.00
#
_symmetry.space_group_name_H-M   'P 1'
#
loop_
_entity.id
_entity.type
_entity.pdbx_description
1 polymer ?
#
loop_
_entity_poly.entity_id
_entity_poly.type
_entity_poly.pdbx_seq_one_letter_code
_entity_poly.pdbx_strand_id
1 'polypeptide(L)' 'MPKTTLTLTSTDSKNIDDLIVAVMQKLDQTGYGFLAIAFAQELAYHQSDADKLALIKEYVTIQ' A
#
# COMPACT_ATOMS: atom_id res chain seq x y z
N MET A 1 -3.27 1.39 13.82
CA MET A 1 -3.89 2.45 12.99
C MET A 1 -2.98 2.68 11.80
N PRO A 2 -3.52 2.83 10.58
CA PRO A 2 -2.70 3.09 9.40
C PRO A 2 -1.96 4.44 9.50
N LYS A 3 -0.77 4.50 8.91
CA LYS A 3 0.12 5.67 8.81
C LYS A 3 -0.54 6.81 8.03
N THR A 4 -1.58 6.53 7.24
CA THR A 4 -2.40 7.53 6.57
C THR A 4 -3.90 7.30 6.80
N THR A 5 -4.71 8.31 6.50
CA THR A 5 -6.17 8.21 6.48
C THR A 5 -6.72 7.78 5.11
N LEU A 6 -5.86 7.30 4.20
CA LEU A 6 -6.26 6.93 2.84
C LEU A 6 -7.04 5.62 2.86
N THR A 7 -8.11 5.59 2.08
CA THR A 7 -8.91 4.38 1.84
C THR A 7 -8.66 3.87 0.42
N LEU A 8 -8.65 2.55 0.30
CA LEU A 8 -8.44 1.83 -0.94
C LEU A 8 -9.55 0.77 -1.08
N THR A 9 -10.36 0.89 -2.13
CA THR A 9 -11.40 -0.08 -2.45
C THR A 9 -10.76 -1.28 -3.13
N SER A 10 -10.91 -2.47 -2.55
CA SER A 10 -10.28 -3.70 -3.07
C SER A 10 -10.86 -4.18 -4.41
N THR A 11 -11.89 -3.52 -4.95
CA THR A 11 -12.61 -3.92 -6.17
C THR A 11 -11.77 -3.91 -7.44
N ASP A 12 -10.64 -3.18 -7.45
CA ASP A 12 -9.80 -3.02 -8.65
C ASP A 12 -8.51 -3.85 -8.62
N SER A 13 -8.26 -4.62 -7.55
CA SER A 13 -7.00 -5.34 -7.36
C SER A 13 -7.24 -6.85 -7.32
N LYS A 14 -6.82 -7.56 -8.38
CA LYS A 14 -7.03 -9.02 -8.48
C LYS A 14 -5.97 -9.82 -7.71
N ASN A 15 -4.83 -9.20 -7.41
CA ASN A 15 -3.71 -9.80 -6.69
C ASN A 15 -2.99 -8.75 -5.82
N ILE A 16 -2.00 -9.20 -5.04
CA ILE A 16 -1.28 -8.32 -4.12
C ILE A 16 -0.43 -7.26 -4.82
N ASP A 17 0.07 -7.56 -6.03
CA ASP A 17 0.90 -6.65 -6.80
C ASP A 17 0.05 -5.48 -7.36
N ASP A 18 -1.20 -5.73 -7.74
CA ASP A 18 -2.17 -4.69 -8.10
C ASP A 18 -2.47 -3.77 -6.89
N LEU A 19 -2.62 -4.35 -5.68
CA LEU A 19 -2.80 -3.57 -4.45
C LEU A 19 -1.58 -2.68 -4.15
N ILE A 20 -0.37 -3.21 -4.33
CA ILE A 20 0.88 -2.45 -4.14
C ILE A 20 0.93 -1.25 -5.08
N VAL A 21 0.64 -1.44 -6.36
CA VAL A 21 0.63 -0.37 -7.35
C VAL A 21 -0.42 0.68 -6.99
N ALA A 22 -1.62 0.26 -6.61
CA ALA A 22 -2.70 1.17 -6.24
C ALA A 22 -2.37 1.98 -4.98
N VAL A 23 -1.72 1.36 -3.97
CA VAL A 23 -1.23 2.06 -2.77
C VAL A 23 -0.17 3.09 -3.13
N MET A 24 0.82 2.72 -3.94
CA MET A 24 1.88 3.65 -4.37
C MET A 24 1.32 4.86 -5.11
N GLN A 25 0.40 4.63 -6.05
CA GLN A 25 -0.26 5.70 -6.79
C GLN A 25 -1.10 6.59 -5.86
N LYS A 26 -1.84 5.99 -4.92
CA LYS A 26 -2.66 6.74 -3.98
C LYS A 26 -1.80 7.63 -3.08
N LEU A 27 -0.71 7.10 -2.55
CA LEU A 27 0.24 7.84 -1.72
C LEU A 27 0.87 9.01 -2.49
N ASP A 28 1.28 8.79 -3.74
CA ASP A 28 1.89 9.81 -4.58
C ASP A 28 0.91 10.95 -4.91
N GLN A 29 -0.33 10.59 -5.33
CA GLN A 29 -1.37 11.55 -5.72
C GLN A 29 -1.89 12.42 -4.56
N THR A 30 -1.78 11.95 -3.32
CA THR A 30 -2.34 12.64 -2.14
C THR A 30 -1.30 13.41 -1.33
N GLY A 31 -0.09 13.57 -1.87
CA GLY A 31 0.99 14.35 -1.24
C GLY A 31 1.80 13.55 -0.21
N TYR A 32 1.59 12.24 -0.12
CA TYR A 32 2.38 11.33 0.71
C TYR A 32 3.51 10.65 -0.08
N GLY A 33 4.10 11.33 -1.07
CA GLY A 33 5.17 10.76 -1.90
C GLY A 33 6.36 10.22 -1.11
N PHE A 34 6.68 10.81 0.04
CA PHE A 34 7.71 10.27 0.95
C PHE A 34 7.33 8.91 1.55
N LEU A 35 6.04 8.68 1.84
CA LEU A 35 5.55 7.38 2.28
C LEU A 35 5.48 6.38 1.13
N ALA A 36 5.26 6.82 -0.12
CA ALA A 36 5.34 5.92 -1.27
C ALA A 36 6.76 5.34 -1.42
N ILE A 37 7.79 6.16 -1.19
CA ILE A 37 9.19 5.73 -1.18
C ILE A 37 9.45 4.78 -0.01
N ALA A 38 9.02 5.14 1.21
CA ALA A 38 9.19 4.28 2.38
C ALA A 38 8.48 2.92 2.20
N PHE A 39 7.26 2.93 1.67
CA PHE A 39 6.50 1.72 1.37
C PHE A 39 7.22 0.83 0.36
N ALA A 40 7.75 1.39 -0.75
CA ALA A 40 8.51 0.62 -1.74
C ALA A 40 9.80 0.01 -1.15
N GLN A 41 10.41 0.71 -0.20
CA GLN A 41 11.65 0.28 0.45
C GLN A 41 11.39 -0.82 1.49
N GLU A 42 10.33 -0.70 2.28
CA GLU A 42 9.86 -1.76 3.19
C GLU A 42 9.41 -2.99 2.40
N LEU A 43 8.67 -2.81 1.30
CA LEU A 43 8.18 -3.87 0.43
C LEU A 43 9.29 -4.80 -0.09
N ALA A 44 10.49 -4.27 -0.36
CA ALA A 44 11.63 -5.05 -0.84
C ALA A 44 12.06 -6.17 0.15
N TYR A 45 11.69 -6.04 1.43
CA TYR A 45 11.99 -7.03 2.47
C TYR A 45 10.85 -8.05 2.70
N HIS A 46 9.71 -7.90 2.04
CA HIS A 46 8.55 -8.78 2.19
C HIS A 46 8.38 -9.69 0.98
N GLN A 47 8.62 -10.99 1.16
CA GLN A 47 8.53 -11.97 0.08
C GLN A 47 7.15 -12.62 -0.07
N SER A 48 6.41 -12.76 1.03
CA SER A 48 5.11 -13.43 1.03
C SER A 48 3.96 -12.45 0.80
N ASP A 49 2.91 -12.88 0.10
CA ASP A 49 1.72 -12.06 -0.13
C ASP A 49 1.03 -11.64 1.19
N ALA A 50 1.08 -12.49 2.22
CA ALA A 50 0.57 -12.17 3.54
C ALA A 50 1.33 -11.01 4.20
N ASP A 51 2.66 -10.98 4.05
CA ASP A 51 3.52 -9.93 4.62
C ASP A 51 3.35 -8.62 3.86
N LYS A 52 3.29 -8.70 2.53
CA LYS A 52 2.96 -7.56 1.66
C LYS A 52 1.58 -6.98 2.01
N LEU A 53 0.59 -7.81 2.26
CA LEU A 53 -0.76 -7.36 2.66
C LEU A 53 -0.77 -6.71 4.05
N ALA A 54 -0.01 -7.26 5.00
CA ALA A 54 0.16 -6.65 6.31
C ALA A 54 0.77 -5.25 6.17
N LEU A 55 1.83 -5.12 5.38
CA LEU A 55 2.47 -3.84 5.07
C LEU A 55 1.47 -2.86 4.43
N ILE A 56 0.71 -3.26 3.42
CA ILE A 56 -0.31 -2.41 2.78
C ILE A 56 -1.28 -1.83 3.83
N LYS A 57 -1.75 -2.67 4.76
CA LYS A 57 -2.66 -2.26 5.84
C LYS A 57 -2.03 -1.30 6.85
N GLU A 58 -0.70 -1.22 6.91
CA GLU A 58 -0.03 -0.18 7.68
C GLU A 58 -0.10 1.18 7.01
N TYR A 59 -0.22 1.26 5.68
CA TYR A 59 -0.22 2.54 4.96
C TYR A 59 -1.62 3.02 4.63
N VAL A 60 -2.55 2.12 4.33
CA VAL A 60 -3.92 2.46 3.92
C VAL A 60 -4.97 1.61 4.62
N THR A 61 -6.22 2.05 4.58
CA THR A 61 -7.38 1.23 4.98
C THR A 61 -7.97 0.57 3.74
N ILE A 62 -8.04 -0.76 3.73
CA ILE A 62 -8.72 -1.52 2.67
C ILE A 62 -10.21 -1.63 3.04
N GLN A 63 -11.09 -1.23 2.13
CA GLN A 63 -12.55 -1.36 2.23
C GLN A 63 -13.08 -2.38 1.23
#